data_AF-A0A957XW60-F1
#
_entry.id   AF-A0A957XW60-F1
#
_cell.length_a   1.000
_cell.length_b   1.000
_cell.length_c   1.000
_cell.angle_alpha   90.00
_cell.angle_beta   90.00
_cell.angle_gamma   90.00
#
_symmetry.space_group_name_H-M   'P 1'
#
loop_
_entity.id
_entity.type
_entity.pdbx_description
1 polymer ?
#
loop_
_entity_poly.entity_id
_entity_poly.type
_entity_poly.pdbx_seq_one_letter_code
_entity_poly.pdbx_strand_id
1 'polypeptide(L)'
;MRIADFPRPKDDNGRGLHWSTLLYHTAVSPNIDYWVEQLVAMKIKWLKVLDDGGGSALEFCRKLVDADIMPVVRFYFSQLNPHHMTSREFDTVSRYVEFGARYFEANNEPDLPAEWRDNRRPPNWLDIVVENFIRDADGVLSRGGLLALPAMGPGSRDNPVTRVVQKGRRDLFENGCWVAIHNYTLNHPLDYPDDPVNQAGQPLTQDEYDELAAWEYSDLT
;
A
#
# COMPACT_ATOMS: atom_id res chain seq x y z
N MET A 1 -14.14 16.02 -0.16
CA MET A 1 -12.77 16.53 -0.05
C MET A 1 -12.22 16.74 -1.44
N ARG A 2 -11.50 17.83 -1.65
CA ARG A 2 -10.67 18.06 -2.83
C ARG A 2 -9.27 17.52 -2.56
N ILE A 3 -8.48 17.31 -3.61
CA ILE A 3 -7.08 16.87 -3.49
C ILE A 3 -6.26 17.78 -2.55
N ALA A 4 -6.51 19.10 -2.57
CA ALA A 4 -5.83 20.07 -1.72
C ALA A 4 -6.21 19.98 -0.23
N ASP A 5 -7.31 19.30 0.10
CA ASP A 5 -7.79 19.16 1.49
C ASP A 5 -7.13 17.94 2.19
N PHE A 6 -6.45 17.07 1.44
CA PHE A 6 -5.72 15.93 2.00
C PHE A 6 -4.47 16.40 2.78
N PRO A 7 -4.20 15.87 3.99
CA PRO A 7 -2.99 16.20 4.74
C PRO A 7 -1.72 15.84 3.98
N ARG A 8 -0.76 16.77 3.88
CA ARG A 8 0.51 16.53 3.17
C ARG A 8 1.68 16.88 4.07
N PRO A 9 2.83 16.21 3.90
CA PRO A 9 4.06 16.64 4.56
C PRO A 9 4.41 18.05 4.10
N LYS A 10 5.13 18.80 4.95
CA LYS A 10 5.63 20.12 4.58
C LYS A 10 6.60 20.02 3.42
N ASP A 11 6.53 20.96 2.48
CA ASP A 11 7.36 21.02 1.27
C ASP A 11 7.30 19.71 0.46
N ASP A 12 6.10 19.15 0.36
CA ASP A 12 5.86 17.89 -0.36
C ASP A 12 6.35 17.96 -1.81
N ASN A 13 7.22 17.01 -2.16
CA ASN A 13 7.82 16.86 -3.48
C ASN A 13 7.37 15.57 -4.19
N GLY A 14 6.39 14.84 -3.63
CA GLY A 14 5.86 13.60 -4.16
C GLY A 14 6.79 12.38 -4.04
N ARG A 15 7.98 12.51 -3.44
CA ARG A 15 8.93 11.41 -3.33
C ARG A 15 8.62 10.57 -2.10
N GLY A 16 8.46 9.26 -2.33
CA GLY A 16 8.24 8.29 -1.28
C GLY A 16 9.03 7.01 -1.46
N LEU A 17 9.09 6.22 -0.39
CA LEU A 17 9.70 4.88 -0.39
C LEU A 17 8.82 3.91 0.40
N HIS A 18 8.92 2.63 0.06
CA HIS A 18 8.54 1.55 0.96
C HIS A 18 9.73 1.24 1.86
N TRP A 19 9.54 1.26 3.17
CA TRP A 19 10.64 1.13 4.14
C TRP A 19 11.22 -0.29 4.22
N SER A 20 10.57 -1.17 4.97
CA SER A 20 11.00 -2.53 5.23
C SER A 20 9.78 -3.45 5.24
N THR A 21 9.99 -4.71 4.86
CA THR A 21 8.97 -5.77 4.94
C THR A 21 8.83 -6.36 6.35
N LEU A 22 9.58 -5.87 7.33
CA LEU A 22 9.51 -6.33 8.72
C LEU A 22 8.60 -5.41 9.57
N LEU A 23 7.98 -5.99 10.59
CA LEU A 23 7.02 -5.30 11.48
C LEU A 23 7.68 -4.53 12.62
N TYR A 24 8.91 -4.90 13.00
CA TYR A 24 9.61 -4.40 14.18
C TYR A 24 10.86 -3.62 13.77
N HIS A 25 10.69 -2.33 13.53
CA HIS A 25 11.68 -1.48 12.84
C HIS A 25 12.97 -1.28 13.63
N THR A 26 12.93 -1.31 14.97
CA THR A 26 14.11 -1.24 15.83
C THR A 26 15.03 -2.45 15.69
N ALA A 27 14.50 -3.61 15.28
CA ALA A 27 15.30 -4.82 15.05
C ALA A 27 16.03 -4.79 13.70
N VAL A 28 15.41 -4.16 12.69
CA VAL A 28 15.98 -3.98 11.33
C VAL A 28 17.02 -2.87 11.32
N SER A 29 16.75 -1.85 12.13
CA SER A 29 17.44 -0.59 12.10
C SER A 29 17.72 -0.16 13.54
N PRO A 30 18.77 -0.72 14.17
CA PRO A 30 19.08 -0.41 15.57
C PRO A 30 19.39 1.06 15.79
N ASN A 31 19.69 1.81 14.72
CA ASN A 31 19.83 3.27 14.75
C ASN A 31 18.78 3.93 13.86
N ILE A 32 17.54 3.99 14.32
CA ILE A 32 16.42 4.63 13.60
C ILE A 32 16.76 6.07 13.22
N ASP A 33 17.43 6.82 14.11
CA ASP A 33 17.74 8.23 13.90
C ASP A 33 18.65 8.44 12.68
N TYR A 34 19.70 7.62 12.53
CA TYR A 34 20.55 7.65 11.34
C TYR A 34 19.74 7.51 10.05
N TRP A 35 18.74 6.62 10.01
CA TRP A 35 17.96 6.40 8.80
C TRP A 35 16.94 7.50 8.55
N VAL A 36 16.37 8.09 9.60
CA VAL A 36 15.56 9.31 9.44
C VAL A 36 16.40 10.43 8.83
N GLU A 37 17.65 10.60 9.28
CA GLU A 37 18.59 11.55 8.67
C GLU A 37 18.87 11.24 7.18
N GLN A 38 19.03 9.96 6.81
CA GLN A 38 19.20 9.58 5.41
C GLN A 38 17.96 9.90 4.57
N LEU A 39 16.75 9.62 5.09
CA LEU A 39 15.50 9.94 4.40
C LEU A 39 15.36 11.46 4.17
N VAL A 40 15.73 12.27 5.18
CA VAL A 40 15.77 13.74 5.06
C VAL A 40 16.80 14.18 4.02
N ALA A 41 18.02 13.64 4.06
CA ALA A 41 19.07 13.97 3.10
C ALA A 41 18.67 13.60 1.65
N MET A 42 17.96 12.48 1.49
CA MET A 42 17.38 12.05 0.22
C MET A 42 16.16 12.88 -0.19
N LYS A 43 15.65 13.78 0.67
CA LYS A 43 14.43 14.57 0.48
C LYS A 43 13.19 13.69 0.28
N ILE A 44 13.10 12.57 0.98
CA ILE A 44 11.90 11.74 1.02
C ILE A 44 10.84 12.45 1.87
N LYS A 45 9.59 12.40 1.43
CA LYS A 45 8.46 13.05 2.10
C LYS A 45 7.33 12.08 2.46
N TRP A 46 7.30 10.90 1.84
CA TRP A 46 6.33 9.85 2.11
C TRP A 46 7.04 8.54 2.44
N LEU A 47 6.58 7.84 3.47
CA LEU A 47 7.16 6.53 3.79
C LEU A 47 6.07 5.51 4.10
N LYS A 48 6.01 4.43 3.32
CA LYS A 48 5.16 3.29 3.62
C LYS A 48 5.84 2.37 4.63
N VAL A 49 5.15 2.07 5.71
CA VAL A 49 5.66 1.31 6.86
C VAL A 49 4.66 0.23 7.25
N LEU A 50 5.16 -0.94 7.65
CA LEU A 50 4.32 -2.02 8.15
C LEU A 50 4.14 -1.93 9.67
N ASP A 51 2.93 -2.25 10.12
CA ASP A 51 2.54 -2.34 11.53
C ASP A 51 1.79 -3.66 11.78
N ASP A 52 1.97 -4.25 12.95
CA ASP A 52 1.33 -5.51 13.34
C ASP A 52 -0.13 -5.37 13.81
N GLY A 53 -0.71 -4.17 13.69
CA GLY A 53 -2.04 -3.79 14.18
C GLY A 53 -2.04 -3.32 15.64
N GLY A 54 -0.94 -3.53 16.37
CA GLY A 54 -0.77 -3.16 17.78
C GLY A 54 0.09 -1.92 18.01
N GLY A 55 0.61 -1.31 16.94
CA GLY A 55 1.46 -0.14 17.03
C GLY A 55 2.96 -0.47 17.06
N SER A 56 3.39 -1.58 16.46
CA SER A 56 4.81 -1.94 16.35
C SER A 56 5.66 -0.87 15.64
N ALA A 57 5.06 0.03 14.85
CA ALA A 57 5.74 1.12 14.15
C ALA A 57 5.53 2.51 14.76
N LEU A 58 4.88 2.64 15.92
CA LEU A 58 4.51 3.95 16.50
C LEU A 58 5.70 4.86 16.78
N GLU A 59 6.76 4.33 17.41
CA GLU A 59 7.96 5.10 17.73
C GLU A 59 8.61 5.64 16.46
N PHE A 60 8.76 4.78 15.45
CA PHE A 60 9.36 5.15 14.17
C PHE A 60 8.52 6.21 13.45
N CYS A 61 7.21 6.00 13.35
CA CYS A 61 6.32 6.94 12.69
C CYS A 61 6.28 8.31 13.37
N ARG A 62 6.41 8.37 14.70
CA ARG A 62 6.51 9.65 15.42
C ARG A 62 7.74 10.43 14.98
N LYS A 63 8.91 9.76 14.91
CA LYS A 63 10.15 10.36 14.41
C LYS A 63 10.03 10.82 12.95
N LEU A 64 9.31 10.07 12.11
CA LEU A 64 9.03 10.49 10.72
C LEU A 64 8.20 11.77 10.67
N VAL A 65 7.10 11.83 11.44
CA VAL A 65 6.25 13.03 11.49
C VAL A 65 7.02 14.23 12.02
N ASP A 66 7.81 14.06 13.09
CA ASP A 66 8.67 15.11 13.64
C ASP A 66 9.72 15.62 12.61
N ALA A 67 10.08 14.78 11.64
CA ALA A 67 11.00 15.11 10.55
C ALA A 67 10.30 15.62 9.27
N ASP A 68 9.02 15.99 9.33
CA ASP A 68 8.20 16.39 8.18
C ASP A 68 8.12 15.30 7.07
N ILE A 69 8.09 14.03 7.46
CA ILE A 69 7.86 12.87 6.60
C ILE A 69 6.51 12.24 6.96
N MET A 70 5.59 12.13 6.00
CA MET A 70 4.26 11.56 6.21
C MET A 70 4.30 10.02 6.11
N PRO A 71 4.00 9.28 7.20
CA PRO A 71 3.89 7.84 7.13
C PRO A 71 2.56 7.39 6.49
N VAL A 72 2.64 6.34 5.67
CA VAL A 72 1.52 5.52 5.21
C VAL A 72 1.61 4.17 5.94
N VAL A 73 0.75 3.97 6.93
CA VAL A 73 0.82 2.81 7.84
C VAL A 73 -0.02 1.67 7.27
N ARG A 74 0.63 0.57 6.88
CA ARG A 74 -0.04 -0.65 6.44
C ARG A 74 -0.09 -1.66 7.58
N PHE A 75 -1.30 -2.03 8.00
CA PHE A 75 -1.48 -3.18 8.89
C PHE A 75 -1.22 -4.47 8.13
N TYR A 76 -0.29 -5.29 8.62
CA TYR A 76 0.20 -6.47 7.90
C TYR A 76 -0.06 -7.77 8.67
N PHE A 77 -0.55 -8.76 7.92
CA PHE A 77 -0.73 -10.15 8.34
C PHE A 77 -0.45 -11.04 7.13
N SER A 78 0.23 -12.19 7.31
CA SER A 78 0.78 -12.99 6.19
C SER A 78 -0.26 -13.64 5.28
N GLN A 79 -1.54 -13.63 5.65
CA GLN A 79 -2.69 -14.07 4.85
C GLN A 79 -3.92 -13.33 5.36
N LEU A 80 -3.97 -12.04 5.04
CA LEU A 80 -4.93 -11.14 5.63
C LEU A 80 -6.36 -11.54 5.31
N ASN A 81 -6.70 -11.84 4.05
CA ASN A 81 -8.08 -12.03 3.66
C ASN A 81 -8.65 -13.36 4.20
N PRO A 82 -9.88 -13.36 4.77
CA PRO A 82 -10.93 -12.33 4.73
C PRO A 82 -11.03 -11.43 5.98
N HIS A 83 -9.92 -11.18 6.69
CA HIS A 83 -9.90 -10.33 7.88
C HIS A 83 -10.34 -8.88 7.60
N HIS A 84 -10.85 -8.22 8.65
CA HIS A 84 -11.17 -6.80 8.72
C HIS A 84 -10.72 -6.28 10.09
N MET A 85 -10.53 -4.97 10.20
CA MET A 85 -10.00 -4.34 11.41
C MET A 85 -10.88 -4.61 12.65
N THR A 86 -10.22 -4.86 13.78
CA THR A 86 -10.87 -5.03 15.08
C THR A 86 -10.67 -3.80 15.96
N SER A 87 -11.17 -3.82 17.19
CA SER A 87 -10.93 -2.74 18.17
C SER A 87 -9.44 -2.47 18.36
N ARG A 88 -8.59 -3.49 18.29
CA ARG A 88 -7.14 -3.36 18.43
C ARG A 88 -6.56 -2.44 17.35
N GLU A 89 -6.83 -2.73 16.07
CA GLU A 89 -6.32 -1.93 14.95
C GLU A 89 -6.93 -0.52 14.95
N PHE A 90 -8.21 -0.40 15.30
CA PHE A 90 -8.87 0.89 15.44
C PHE A 90 -8.30 1.76 16.57
N ASP A 91 -7.97 1.18 17.72
CA ASP A 91 -7.30 1.91 18.81
C ASP A 91 -5.89 2.36 18.38
N THR A 92 -5.19 1.52 17.62
CA THR A 92 -3.90 1.85 17.02
C THR A 92 -4.01 3.02 16.04
N VAL A 93 -5.05 3.08 15.20
CA VAL A 93 -5.32 4.24 14.31
C VAL A 93 -5.43 5.54 15.12
N SER A 94 -6.20 5.54 16.22
CA SER A 94 -6.34 6.74 17.06
C SER A 94 -4.97 7.23 17.57
N ARG A 95 -4.11 6.31 18.03
CA ARG A 95 -2.76 6.63 18.52
C ARG A 95 -1.86 7.22 17.42
N TYR A 96 -1.99 6.75 16.18
CA TYR A 96 -1.29 7.34 15.03
C TYR A 96 -1.81 8.75 14.72
N VAL A 97 -3.13 8.94 14.75
CA VAL A 97 -3.77 10.23 14.47
C VAL A 97 -3.38 11.29 15.50
N GLU A 98 -3.23 10.93 16.78
CA GLU A 98 -2.84 11.84 17.86
C GLU A 98 -1.55 12.62 17.58
N PHE A 99 -0.60 12.04 16.82
CA PHE A 99 0.68 12.71 16.51
C PHE A 99 0.84 13.13 15.06
N GLY A 100 -0.20 13.02 14.23
CA GLY A 100 -0.18 13.58 12.87
C GLY A 100 -0.08 12.58 11.73
N ALA A 101 0.08 11.28 11.99
CA ALA A 101 -0.06 10.26 10.96
C ALA A 101 -1.55 10.16 10.54
N ARG A 102 -1.80 10.06 9.23
CA ARG A 102 -3.18 10.13 8.69
C ARG A 102 -3.52 9.02 7.70
N TYR A 103 -2.53 8.40 7.07
CA TYR A 103 -2.76 7.48 5.96
C TYR A 103 -2.59 6.03 6.40
N PHE A 104 -3.60 5.21 6.10
CA PHE A 104 -3.65 3.82 6.49
C PHE A 104 -3.99 2.90 5.33
N GLU A 105 -3.44 1.71 5.35
CA GLU A 105 -3.83 0.59 4.50
C GLU A 105 -4.17 -0.61 5.40
N ALA A 106 -5.33 -1.22 5.16
CA ALA A 106 -5.76 -2.40 5.90
C ALA A 106 -5.65 -3.69 5.10
N ASN A 107 -5.33 -3.63 3.80
CA ASN A 107 -5.31 -4.79 2.89
C ASN A 107 -4.37 -4.58 1.71
N ASN A 108 -3.98 -5.67 1.05
CA ASN A 108 -3.01 -5.73 -0.03
C ASN A 108 -3.41 -6.77 -1.07
N GLU A 109 -3.36 -6.39 -2.35
CA GLU A 109 -3.51 -7.26 -3.52
C GLU A 109 -4.51 -8.41 -3.33
N PRO A 110 -5.76 -8.10 -2.91
CA PRO A 110 -6.71 -9.15 -2.55
C PRO A 110 -7.18 -9.95 -3.77
N ASP A 111 -6.77 -9.56 -4.97
CA ASP A 111 -6.92 -10.33 -6.18
C ASP A 111 -5.87 -11.47 -6.33
N LEU A 112 -4.85 -11.55 -5.48
CA LEU A 112 -3.89 -12.66 -5.46
C LEU A 112 -4.32 -13.76 -4.47
N PRO A 113 -4.30 -15.05 -4.84
CA PRO A 113 -4.59 -16.14 -3.91
C PRO A 113 -3.69 -16.18 -2.66
N ALA A 114 -2.44 -15.72 -2.78
CA ALA A 114 -1.47 -15.68 -1.68
C ALA A 114 -1.88 -14.78 -0.52
N GLU A 115 -2.74 -13.78 -0.78
CA GLU A 115 -3.24 -12.84 0.23
C GLU A 115 -4.46 -13.39 0.99
N TRP A 116 -4.91 -14.61 0.66
CA TRP A 116 -6.03 -15.29 1.30
C TRP A 116 -5.55 -16.46 2.15
N ARG A 117 -6.30 -16.73 3.22
CA ARG A 117 -6.13 -17.94 4.02
C ARG A 117 -6.08 -19.18 3.12
N ASP A 118 -5.17 -20.09 3.47
CA ASP A 118 -4.95 -21.35 2.76
C ASP A 118 -4.58 -21.17 1.28
N ASN A 119 -4.05 -19.99 0.90
CA ASN A 119 -3.69 -19.64 -0.47
C ASN A 119 -4.87 -19.76 -1.46
N ARG A 120 -6.10 -19.48 -0.98
CA ARG A 120 -7.33 -19.72 -1.74
C ARG A 120 -8.25 -18.50 -1.76
N ARG A 121 -8.23 -17.80 -2.90
CA ARG A 121 -9.20 -16.72 -3.19
C ARG A 121 -10.58 -17.30 -3.52
N PRO A 122 -11.64 -16.98 -2.76
CA PRO A 122 -12.98 -17.49 -3.03
C PRO A 122 -13.61 -16.81 -4.26
N PRO A 123 -14.62 -17.41 -4.93
CA PRO A 123 -15.24 -16.80 -6.10
C PRO A 123 -15.88 -15.42 -5.85
N ASN A 124 -16.40 -15.18 -4.64
CA ASN A 124 -17.00 -13.91 -4.21
C ASN A 124 -15.99 -12.98 -3.50
N TRP A 125 -14.69 -13.16 -3.71
CA TRP A 125 -13.63 -12.42 -3.02
C TRP A 125 -13.82 -10.89 -3.06
N LEU A 126 -14.23 -10.35 -4.21
CA LEU A 126 -14.36 -8.90 -4.39
C LEU A 126 -15.49 -8.32 -3.52
N ASP A 127 -16.58 -9.07 -3.32
CA ASP A 127 -17.64 -8.66 -2.40
C ASP A 127 -17.15 -8.62 -0.96
N ILE A 128 -16.39 -9.64 -0.54
CA ILE A 128 -15.79 -9.70 0.81
C ILE A 128 -14.86 -8.49 1.04
N VAL A 129 -13.98 -8.20 0.08
CA VAL A 129 -13.02 -7.09 0.15
C VAL A 129 -13.76 -5.75 0.23
N VAL A 130 -14.76 -5.54 -0.61
CA VAL A 130 -15.54 -4.30 -0.64
C VAL A 130 -16.32 -4.10 0.66
N GLU A 131 -16.90 -5.17 1.21
CA GLU A 131 -17.64 -5.10 2.49
C GLU A 131 -16.71 -4.81 3.66
N ASN A 132 -15.55 -5.47 3.72
CA ASN A 132 -14.53 -5.20 4.73
C ASN A 132 -14.00 -3.77 4.60
N PHE A 133 -13.69 -3.31 3.38
CA PHE A 133 -13.25 -1.92 3.16
C PHE A 133 -14.29 -0.91 3.63
N ILE A 134 -15.58 -1.09 3.31
CA ILE A 134 -16.64 -0.16 3.73
C ILE A 134 -16.70 -0.08 5.27
N ARG A 135 -16.67 -1.24 5.94
CA ARG A 135 -16.68 -1.32 7.40
C ARG A 135 -15.47 -0.64 8.01
N ASP A 136 -14.28 -0.94 7.50
CA ASP A 136 -13.02 -0.45 8.05
C ASP A 136 -12.86 1.05 7.78
N ALA A 137 -13.32 1.52 6.62
CA ALA A 137 -13.32 2.94 6.25
C ALA A 137 -14.14 3.77 7.24
N ASP A 138 -15.35 3.33 7.62
CA ASP A 138 -16.17 4.01 8.63
C ASP A 138 -15.42 4.11 9.97
N GLY A 139 -14.76 3.03 10.38
CA GLY A 139 -13.99 2.99 11.62
C GLY A 139 -12.75 3.90 11.59
N VAL A 140 -12.03 3.94 10.47
CA VAL A 140 -10.82 4.77 10.31
C VAL A 140 -11.18 6.26 10.17
N LEU A 141 -12.18 6.59 9.37
CA LEU A 141 -12.63 7.98 9.15
C LEU A 141 -13.18 8.61 10.44
N SER A 142 -13.97 7.86 11.21
CA SER A 142 -14.49 8.33 12.51
C SER A 142 -13.40 8.64 13.55
N ARG A 143 -12.16 8.18 13.32
CA ARG A 143 -10.98 8.45 14.16
C ARG A 143 -10.04 9.49 13.56
N GLY A 144 -10.42 10.10 12.42
CA GLY A 144 -9.59 11.09 11.72
C GLY A 144 -8.47 10.50 10.87
N GLY A 145 -8.46 9.18 10.66
CA GLY A 145 -7.57 8.52 9.70
C GLY A 145 -8.19 8.46 8.31
N LEU A 146 -7.36 8.19 7.29
CA LEU A 146 -7.73 8.08 5.89
C LEU A 146 -7.35 6.70 5.37
N LEU A 147 -8.34 5.85 5.12
CA LEU A 147 -8.14 4.47 4.68
C LEU A 147 -8.02 4.39 3.15
N ALA A 148 -7.02 3.65 2.69
CA ALA A 148 -6.88 3.28 1.29
C ALA A 148 -7.87 2.18 0.90
N LEU A 149 -8.51 2.33 -0.25
CA LEU A 149 -9.03 1.19 -1.00
C LEU A 149 -7.83 0.32 -1.40
N PRO A 150 -7.90 -1.01 -1.21
CA PRO A 150 -6.72 -1.87 -1.40
C PRO A 150 -6.19 -1.78 -2.82
N ALA A 151 -4.86 -1.68 -2.95
CA ALA A 151 -4.21 -1.82 -4.24
C ALA A 151 -4.43 -3.23 -4.76
N MET A 152 -4.81 -3.34 -6.04
CA MET A 152 -4.84 -4.61 -6.75
C MET A 152 -3.46 -4.94 -7.30
N GLY A 153 -3.23 -6.21 -7.61
CA GLY A 153 -2.04 -6.64 -8.33
C GLY A 153 -1.92 -5.94 -9.70
N PRO A 154 -0.70 -5.77 -10.23
CA PRO A 154 -0.51 -5.20 -11.57
C PRO A 154 -1.33 -5.94 -12.63
N GLY A 155 -2.00 -5.20 -13.51
CA GLY A 155 -2.80 -5.77 -14.60
C GLY A 155 -4.19 -6.27 -14.19
N SER A 156 -4.58 -6.12 -12.93
CA SER A 156 -5.95 -6.43 -12.48
C SER A 156 -6.99 -5.66 -13.28
N ARG A 157 -8.06 -6.35 -13.69
CA ARG A 157 -9.19 -5.76 -14.43
C ARG A 157 -10.38 -5.46 -13.52
N ASP A 158 -10.28 -5.82 -12.25
CA ASP A 158 -11.33 -5.62 -11.26
C ASP A 158 -11.41 -4.15 -10.85
N ASN A 159 -12.64 -3.64 -10.70
CA ASN A 159 -12.89 -2.24 -10.36
C ASN A 159 -13.59 -2.13 -8.99
N PRO A 160 -12.84 -2.19 -7.88
CA PRO A 160 -13.42 -2.10 -6.53
C PRO A 160 -14.09 -0.75 -6.26
N VAL A 161 -13.62 0.35 -6.88
CA VAL A 161 -14.21 1.69 -6.74
C VAL A 161 -15.68 1.66 -7.18
N THR A 162 -15.95 1.09 -8.36
CA THR A 162 -17.32 0.97 -8.88
C THR A 162 -18.19 0.13 -7.95
N ARG A 163 -17.66 -0.94 -7.38
CA ARG A 163 -18.41 -1.81 -6.45
C ARG A 163 -18.77 -1.09 -5.14
N VAL A 164 -17.86 -0.30 -4.58
CA VAL A 164 -18.14 0.54 -3.41
C VAL A 164 -19.24 1.56 -3.71
N VAL A 165 -19.16 2.24 -4.86
CA VAL A 165 -20.17 3.21 -5.30
C VAL A 165 -21.54 2.55 -5.53
N GLN A 166 -21.58 1.36 -6.14
CA GLN A 166 -22.81 0.58 -6.36
C GLN A 166 -23.46 0.13 -5.05
N LYS A 167 -22.68 -0.10 -3.99
CA LYS A 167 -23.19 -0.31 -2.63
C LYS A 167 -23.64 0.98 -1.93
N GLY A 168 -23.68 2.10 -2.64
CA GLY A 168 -24.14 3.39 -2.12
C GLY A 168 -23.12 4.13 -1.26
N ARG A 169 -21.86 3.70 -1.25
CA ARG A 169 -20.81 4.22 -0.36
C ARG A 169 -19.80 5.16 -1.03
N ARG A 170 -20.29 5.94 -2.00
CA ARG A 170 -19.50 7.01 -2.65
C ARG A 170 -18.98 8.04 -1.64
N ASP A 171 -19.74 8.27 -0.57
CA ASP A 171 -19.41 9.19 0.52
C ASP A 171 -18.03 8.91 1.13
N LEU A 172 -17.59 7.65 1.17
CA LEU A 172 -16.28 7.29 1.71
C LEU A 172 -15.13 8.00 0.99
N PHE A 173 -15.17 8.05 -0.34
CA PHE A 173 -14.17 8.77 -1.14
C PHE A 173 -14.31 10.28 -1.03
N GLU A 174 -15.54 10.77 -0.86
CA GLU A 174 -15.80 12.20 -0.62
C GLU A 174 -15.32 12.64 0.77
N ASN A 175 -15.21 11.71 1.72
CA ASN A 175 -14.77 11.94 3.10
C ASN A 175 -13.31 11.58 3.36
N GLY A 176 -12.55 11.21 2.33
CA GLY A 176 -11.09 11.12 2.41
C GLY A 176 -10.50 9.72 2.26
N CYS A 177 -11.30 8.68 2.00
CA CYS A 177 -10.74 7.45 1.47
C CYS A 177 -10.04 7.71 0.13
N TRP A 178 -8.93 7.03 -0.08
CA TRP A 178 -8.06 7.20 -1.25
C TRP A 178 -7.81 5.85 -1.93
N VAL A 179 -7.23 5.83 -3.12
CA VAL A 179 -6.99 4.60 -3.89
C VAL A 179 -5.49 4.31 -3.89
N ALA A 180 -5.10 3.17 -3.30
CA ALA A 180 -3.75 2.67 -3.45
C ALA A 180 -3.60 1.97 -4.81
N ILE A 181 -2.41 2.07 -5.41
CA ILE A 181 -2.11 1.50 -6.73
C ILE A 181 -0.76 0.82 -6.65
N HIS A 182 -0.66 -0.40 -7.17
CA HIS A 182 0.61 -1.04 -7.48
C HIS A 182 0.86 -0.93 -8.99
N ASN A 183 1.98 -0.31 -9.33
CA ASN A 183 2.39 -0.03 -10.70
C ASN A 183 3.78 -0.63 -10.96
N TYR A 184 4.01 -1.87 -10.50
CA TYR A 184 5.26 -2.56 -10.80
C TYR A 184 5.42 -2.68 -12.31
N THR A 185 6.61 -2.32 -12.80
CA THR A 185 6.97 -2.55 -14.21
C THR A 185 7.23 -4.02 -14.49
N LEU A 186 7.37 -4.86 -13.45
CA LEU A 186 7.68 -6.30 -13.56
C LEU A 186 8.91 -6.56 -14.44
N ASN A 187 9.88 -5.64 -14.39
CA ASN A 187 11.07 -5.65 -15.24
C ASN A 187 10.76 -5.60 -16.75
N HIS A 188 9.59 -5.12 -17.14
CA HIS A 188 9.30 -4.84 -18.53
C HIS A 188 10.05 -3.59 -19.00
N PRO A 189 10.45 -3.55 -20.28
CA PRO A 189 11.06 -2.37 -20.89
C PRO A 189 10.08 -1.19 -20.93
N LEU A 190 10.62 0.01 -21.14
CA LEU A 190 9.86 1.27 -21.05
C LEU A 190 8.71 1.37 -22.06
N ASP A 191 8.81 0.65 -23.17
CA ASP A 191 7.82 0.62 -24.25
C ASP A 191 6.75 -0.45 -24.05
N TYR A 192 6.79 -1.26 -22.99
CA TYR A 192 5.76 -2.26 -22.71
C TYR A 192 4.42 -1.62 -22.27
N PRO A 193 3.24 -2.12 -22.72
CA PRO A 193 3.03 -3.20 -23.69
C PRO A 193 2.94 -2.68 -25.13
N ASP A 194 3.35 -1.44 -25.41
CA ASP A 194 3.27 -0.80 -26.72
C ASP A 194 4.43 -1.21 -27.67
N ASP A 195 5.06 -2.35 -27.40
CA ASP A 195 6.13 -2.95 -28.20
C ASP A 195 5.60 -3.93 -29.28
N PRO A 196 6.40 -4.28 -30.31
CA PRO A 196 5.96 -5.17 -31.39
C PRO A 196 5.58 -6.60 -30.94
N VAL A 197 6.13 -7.09 -29.82
CA VAL A 197 5.82 -8.42 -29.28
C VAL A 197 4.39 -8.41 -28.76
N ASN A 198 4.04 -7.44 -27.92
CA ASN A 198 2.73 -7.34 -27.29
C ASN A 198 1.63 -6.81 -28.24
N GLN A 199 1.96 -5.87 -29.14
CA GLN A 199 0.98 -5.29 -30.05
C GLN A 199 0.73 -6.13 -31.31
N ALA A 200 1.77 -6.80 -31.84
CA ALA A 200 1.70 -7.49 -33.13
C ALA A 200 2.01 -9.00 -33.04
N GLY A 201 2.31 -9.53 -31.85
CA GLY A 201 2.65 -10.94 -31.67
C GLY A 201 4.00 -11.32 -32.30
N GLN A 202 4.89 -10.36 -32.49
CA GLN A 202 6.23 -10.62 -33.01
C GLN A 202 7.01 -11.47 -31.99
N PRO A 203 7.59 -12.62 -32.36
CA PRO A 203 8.41 -13.39 -31.44
C PRO A 203 9.69 -12.63 -31.09
N LEU A 204 10.09 -12.67 -29.82
CA LEU A 204 11.45 -12.26 -29.41
C LEU A 204 12.48 -13.12 -30.14
N THR A 205 13.56 -12.49 -30.58
CA THR A 205 14.76 -13.20 -31.01
C THR A 205 15.49 -13.79 -29.81
N GLN A 206 16.36 -14.79 -30.03
CA GLN A 206 17.15 -15.38 -28.95
C GLN A 206 18.09 -14.33 -28.31
N ASP A 207 18.68 -13.45 -29.12
CA ASP A 207 19.59 -12.40 -28.62
C ASP A 207 18.84 -11.39 -27.71
N GLU A 208 17.61 -10.97 -28.08
CA GLU A 208 16.77 -10.10 -27.24
C GLU A 208 16.35 -10.78 -25.92
N TYR A 209 16.09 -12.10 -25.97
CA TYR A 209 15.80 -12.88 -24.77
C TYR A 209 17.02 -12.93 -23.84
N ASP A 210 18.20 -13.25 -24.39
CA ASP A 210 19.44 -13.41 -23.63
C ASP A 210 19.94 -12.07 -23.04
N GLU A 211 19.71 -10.94 -23.71
CA GLU A 211 20.05 -9.60 -23.19
C GLU A 211 19.23 -9.24 -21.95
N LEU A 212 17.95 -9.59 -21.93
CA LEU A 212 17.03 -9.32 -20.81
C LEU A 212 17.11 -10.38 -19.71
N ALA A 213 17.61 -11.59 -20.02
CA ALA A 213 17.81 -12.68 -19.05
C ALA A 213 18.74 -12.30 -17.89
N ALA A 214 19.62 -11.29 -18.07
CA ALA A 214 20.44 -10.74 -16.99
C ALA A 214 19.62 -10.14 -15.81
N TRP A 215 18.33 -9.91 -16.01
CA TRP A 215 17.39 -9.41 -15.03
C TRP A 215 16.30 -10.42 -14.65
N GLU A 216 16.43 -11.68 -15.09
CA GLU A 216 15.52 -12.75 -14.72
C GLU A 216 15.74 -13.11 -13.24
N TYR A 217 14.70 -12.98 -12.40
CA TYR A 217 14.73 -13.42 -11.00
C TYR A 217 14.64 -14.95 -10.85
N SER A 218 15.21 -15.71 -11.79
CA SER A 218 15.10 -17.19 -11.89
C SER A 218 16.17 -17.95 -11.10
N ASP A 219 17.20 -17.27 -10.57
CA ASP A 219 18.28 -17.89 -9.80
C ASP A 219 18.01 -18.02 -8.29
N LEU A 220 16.80 -17.69 -7.82
CA LEU A 220 16.39 -18.01 -6.45
C LEU A 220 15.91 -19.48 -6.40
N THR A 221 16.88 -20.39 -6.36
CA THR A 221 16.68 -21.81 -5.99
C THR A 221 16.83 -22.05 -4.50
#